data_AF-A0A1I1RXI6-F1
#
_entry.id   AF-A0A1I1RXI6-F1
#
_cell.length_a   1.000
_cell.length_b   1.000
_cell.length_c   1.000
_cell.angle_alpha   90.00
_cell.angle_beta   90.00
_cell.angle_gamma   90.00
#
_symmetry.space_group_name_H-M   'P 1'
#
loop_
_entity.id
_entity.type
_entity.pdbx_description
1 polymer ?
#
loop_
_entity_poly.entity_id
_entity_poly.type
_entity_poly.pdbx_seq_one_letter_code
_entity_poly.pdbx_strand_id
1 'polypeptide(L)'
;MTLYEQAPLYLELPEVNAIVAHAGIKETYIGRHDKKVKSFVLYGDVTGAFHQDGRPVRRDWAQNYHGDQWIIYGHTPVMKPRMVNNTINIDTGCVFGNELTAFRLPEKKTISVPSAQPFINEKFQYFD
;
A
#
# COMPACT_ATOMS: atom_id res chain seq x y z
N MET A 1 -22.16 12.50 -4.42
CA MET A 1 -21.19 11.38 -4.30
C MET A 1 -19.90 11.71 -5.06
N THR A 2 -19.39 12.94 -4.93
CA THR A 2 -18.34 13.48 -5.82
C THR A 2 -16.93 13.07 -5.42
N LEU A 3 -16.67 12.84 -4.13
CA LEU A 3 -15.34 12.55 -3.60
C LEU A 3 -14.71 11.28 -4.19
N TYR A 4 -15.46 10.17 -4.21
CA TYR A 4 -14.95 8.89 -4.72
C TYR A 4 -14.66 8.92 -6.22
N GLU A 5 -15.57 9.51 -7.00
CA GLU A 5 -15.46 9.56 -8.46
C GLU A 5 -14.33 10.49 -8.93
N GLN A 6 -13.98 11.49 -8.13
CA GLN A 6 -12.94 12.48 -8.44
C GLN A 6 -11.60 12.14 -7.79
N ALA A 7 -11.52 11.09 -6.96
CA ALA A 7 -10.26 10.70 -6.32
C ALA A 7 -9.23 10.32 -7.40
N PRO A 8 -8.02 10.90 -7.36
CA PRO A 8 -6.96 10.53 -8.30
C PRO A 8 -6.54 9.09 -8.05
N LEU A 9 -6.03 8.43 -9.09
CA LEU A 9 -5.59 7.04 -8.99
C LEU A 9 -4.43 6.90 -7.99
N TYR A 10 -3.47 7.81 -8.06
CA TYR A 10 -2.36 8.00 -7.13
C TYR A 10 -2.00 9.49 -7.08
N LEU A 11 -1.22 9.88 -6.08
CA LEU A 11 -0.73 11.26 -5.91
C LEU A 11 0.79 11.29 -6.06
N GLU A 12 1.29 12.31 -6.75
CA GLU A 12 2.72 12.65 -6.80
C GLU A 12 2.97 13.86 -5.90
N LEU A 13 3.96 13.74 -5.00
CA LEU A 13 4.35 14.75 -4.02
C LEU A 13 5.83 15.11 -4.26
N PRO A 14 6.14 15.93 -5.28
CA PRO A 14 7.51 16.25 -5.67
C PRO A 14 8.31 16.94 -4.55
N GLU A 15 7.64 17.69 -3.67
CA GLU A 15 8.23 18.42 -2.56
C GLU A 15 8.90 17.53 -1.50
N VAL A 16 8.48 16.26 -1.41
CA VAL A 16 9.06 15.24 -0.52
C VAL A 16 9.56 14.01 -1.28
N ASN A 17 9.68 14.11 -2.61
CA ASN A 17 10.08 13.04 -3.51
C ASN A 17 9.30 11.73 -3.26
N ALA A 18 7.96 11.81 -3.27
CA ALA A 18 7.10 10.69 -2.91
C ALA A 18 5.89 10.51 -3.82
N ILE A 19 5.33 9.30 -3.80
CA ILE A 19 4.10 8.90 -4.46
C ILE A 19 3.22 8.15 -3.46
N VAL A 20 1.92 8.44 -3.47
CA VAL A 20 0.93 7.77 -2.64
C VAL A 20 -0.04 6.99 -3.52
N ALA A 21 -0.13 5.67 -3.33
CA ALA A 21 -0.97 4.78 -4.12
C ALA A 21 -1.57 3.68 -3.24
N HIS A 22 -2.84 3.31 -3.44
CA HIS A 22 -3.54 2.38 -2.53
C HIS A 22 -2.81 1.04 -2.33
N ALA A 23 -2.56 0.27 -3.39
CA ALA A 23 -1.81 -0.99 -3.33
C ALA A 23 -0.33 -0.86 -3.73
N GLY A 24 0.12 0.38 -3.97
CA GLY A 24 1.44 0.70 -4.51
C GLY A 24 1.43 0.93 -6.01
N ILE A 25 2.62 1.18 -6.57
CA ILE A 25 2.84 1.41 -8.00
C ILE A 25 4.29 1.05 -8.36
N LYS A 26 4.50 0.45 -9.53
CA LYS A 26 5.84 0.17 -10.07
C LYS A 26 6.47 1.45 -10.62
N GLU A 27 7.78 1.55 -10.57
CA GLU A 27 8.52 2.69 -11.14
C GLU A 27 8.13 2.97 -12.60
N THR A 28 8.10 1.93 -13.43
CA THR A 28 7.73 2.02 -14.86
C THR A 28 6.25 2.40 -15.12
N TYR A 29 5.43 2.50 -14.07
CA TYR A 29 4.01 2.87 -14.14
C TYR A 29 3.75 4.31 -13.70
N ILE A 30 4.74 4.99 -13.11
CA ILE A 30 4.63 6.39 -12.71
C ILE A 30 4.43 7.27 -13.96
N GLY A 31 3.54 8.25 -13.89
CA GLY A 31 3.11 9.09 -15.01
C GLY A 31 2.09 8.44 -15.97
N ARG A 32 1.79 7.15 -15.81
CA ARG A 32 0.82 6.42 -16.66
C ARG A 32 -0.54 6.25 -15.97
N HIS A 33 -1.59 6.13 -16.78
CA HIS A 33 -2.99 6.02 -16.34
C HIS A 33 -3.78 4.93 -17.08
N ASP A 34 -3.09 4.03 -17.78
CA ASP A 34 -3.73 2.95 -18.51
C ASP A 34 -4.33 1.86 -17.60
N LYS A 35 -5.12 0.95 -18.17
CA LYS A 35 -5.82 -0.10 -17.42
C LYS A 35 -4.90 -0.97 -16.57
N LYS A 36 -3.64 -1.20 -16.99
CA LYS A 36 -2.68 -2.00 -16.20
C LYS A 36 -2.26 -1.24 -14.94
N VAL A 37 -2.00 0.06 -15.06
CA VAL A 37 -1.67 0.91 -13.90
C VAL A 37 -2.84 0.99 -12.93
N LYS A 38 -4.05 1.21 -13.45
CA LYS A 38 -5.26 1.22 -12.62
C LYS A 38 -5.46 -0.09 -11.87
N SER A 39 -5.28 -1.22 -12.55
CA SER A 39 -5.37 -2.53 -11.91
C SER A 39 -4.31 -2.69 -10.82
N PHE A 40 -3.08 -2.27 -11.08
CA PHE A 40 -1.99 -2.41 -10.11
C PHE A 40 -2.23 -1.55 -8.87
N VAL A 41 -2.61 -0.28 -9.05
CA VAL A 41 -2.82 0.65 -7.94
C VAL A 41 -3.99 0.22 -7.05
N LEU A 42 -5.02 -0.42 -7.62
CA LEU A 42 -6.19 -0.88 -6.86
C LEU A 42 -6.05 -2.28 -6.27
N TYR A 43 -5.29 -3.18 -6.92
CA TYR A 43 -5.29 -4.61 -6.57
C TYR A 43 -3.89 -5.20 -6.31
N GLY A 44 -2.82 -4.44 -6.55
CA GLY A 44 -1.43 -4.85 -6.39
C GLY A 44 -0.91 -5.72 -7.54
N ASP A 45 0.24 -6.38 -7.29
CA ASP A 45 0.93 -7.25 -8.25
C ASP A 45 0.34 -8.67 -8.25
N VAL A 46 -0.85 -8.82 -8.82
CA VAL A 46 -1.52 -10.12 -8.93
C VAL A 46 -0.78 -11.04 -9.92
N THR A 47 -0.65 -12.32 -9.57
CA THR A 47 -0.02 -13.33 -10.44
C THR A 47 -0.98 -13.91 -11.49
N GLY A 48 -2.28 -13.75 -11.26
CA GLY A 48 -3.35 -14.42 -12.02
C GLY A 48 -3.80 -15.74 -11.37
N ALA A 49 -3.08 -16.24 -10.36
CA ALA A 49 -3.51 -17.38 -9.56
C ALA A 49 -4.36 -16.93 -8.36
N PHE A 50 -5.11 -17.86 -7.78
CA PHE A 50 -5.97 -17.65 -6.61
C PHE A 50 -5.66 -18.68 -5.52
N HIS A 51 -5.75 -18.25 -4.26
CA HIS A 51 -5.77 -19.15 -3.11
C HIS A 51 -7.09 -19.95 -3.07
N GLN A 52 -7.15 -21.01 -2.27
CA GLN A 52 -8.35 -21.86 -2.13
C GLN A 52 -9.59 -21.08 -1.63
N ASP A 53 -9.37 -19.97 -0.93
CA ASP A 53 -10.41 -19.07 -0.45
C ASP A 53 -10.84 -17.99 -1.47
N GLY A 54 -10.32 -18.06 -2.70
CA GLY A 54 -10.66 -17.15 -3.80
C GLY A 54 -9.89 -15.82 -3.79
N ARG A 55 -8.95 -15.60 -2.86
CA ARG A 55 -8.11 -14.38 -2.89
C ARG A 55 -7.03 -14.46 -3.98
N PRO A 56 -6.74 -13.38 -4.71
CA PRO A 56 -5.64 -13.37 -5.68
C PRO A 56 -4.29 -13.58 -5.00
N VAL A 57 -3.47 -14.46 -5.57
CA VAL A 57 -2.06 -14.61 -5.19
C VAL A 57 -1.31 -13.38 -5.71
N ARG A 58 -0.52 -12.75 -4.83
CA ARG A 58 0.22 -11.53 -5.12
C ARG A 58 1.73 -11.74 -4.99
N ARG A 59 2.50 -11.04 -5.82
CA ARG A 59 3.95 -10.93 -5.68
C ARG A 59 4.29 -9.82 -4.69
N ASP A 60 5.45 -9.93 -4.08
CA ASP A 60 6.04 -8.86 -3.29
C ASP A 60 6.79 -7.88 -4.21
N TRP A 61 6.03 -7.01 -4.88
CA TRP A 61 6.59 -6.04 -5.83
C TRP A 61 7.58 -5.08 -5.17
N ALA A 62 7.42 -4.80 -3.88
CA ALA A 62 8.25 -3.88 -3.12
C ALA A 62 9.72 -4.32 -3.08
N GLN A 63 9.99 -5.64 -3.05
CA GLN A 63 11.34 -6.21 -3.13
C GLN A 63 12.07 -5.86 -4.42
N ASN A 64 11.30 -5.65 -5.50
CA ASN A 64 11.82 -5.37 -6.84
C ASN A 64 11.75 -3.88 -7.19
N TYR A 65 11.41 -3.02 -6.23
CA TYR A 65 11.40 -1.58 -6.42
C TYR A 65 12.78 -0.99 -6.14
N HIS A 66 13.35 -0.32 -7.14
CA HIS A 66 14.70 0.27 -7.07
C HIS A 66 14.70 1.78 -7.35
N GLY A 67 13.53 2.40 -7.42
CA GLY A 67 13.40 3.84 -7.67
C GLY A 67 13.75 4.69 -6.45
N ASP A 68 14.08 5.96 -6.72
CA ASP A 68 14.50 6.91 -5.69
C ASP A 68 13.34 7.59 -4.96
N GLN A 69 12.13 7.52 -5.52
CA GLN A 69 10.92 8.09 -4.92
C GLN A 69 10.38 7.19 -3.81
N TRP A 70 9.87 7.79 -2.73
CA TRP A 70 9.14 7.03 -1.73
C TRP A 70 7.77 6.59 -2.29
N ILE A 71 7.45 5.29 -2.23
CA ILE A 71 6.11 4.80 -2.50
C ILE A 71 5.41 4.47 -1.19
N ILE A 72 4.42 5.29 -0.81
CA ILE A 72 3.61 5.09 0.40
C ILE A 72 2.31 4.40 -0.04
N TYR A 73 2.02 3.26 0.57
CA TYR A 73 0.88 2.44 0.19
C TYR A 73 0.24 1.72 1.38
N GLY A 74 -0.85 1.00 1.10
CA GLY A 74 -1.60 0.17 2.02
C GLY A 74 -2.00 -1.16 1.39
N HIS A 75 -3.31 -1.46 1.42
CA HIS A 75 -3.96 -2.57 0.72
C HIS A 75 -3.85 -3.95 1.36
N THR A 76 -2.66 -4.34 1.82
CA THR A 76 -2.44 -5.60 2.52
C THR A 76 -2.13 -5.33 4.00
N PRO A 77 -3.05 -5.63 4.92
CA PRO A 77 -2.84 -5.36 6.34
C PRO A 77 -1.59 -6.05 6.89
N VAL A 78 -0.75 -5.32 7.60
CA VAL A 78 0.49 -5.81 8.26
C VAL A 78 0.50 -5.46 9.74
N MET A 79 1.16 -6.27 10.57
CA MET A 79 1.19 -6.04 12.02
C MET A 79 1.94 -4.77 12.42
N LYS A 80 2.95 -4.39 11.63
CA LYS A 80 3.74 -3.17 11.78
C LYS A 80 3.99 -2.56 10.40
N PRO A 81 4.23 -1.25 10.30
CA PRO A 81 4.54 -0.61 9.03
C PRO A 81 5.73 -1.31 8.37
N ARG A 82 5.56 -1.75 7.13
CA ARG A 82 6.56 -2.56 6.43
C ARG A 82 7.32 -1.69 5.45
N MET A 83 8.60 -1.44 5.75
CA MET A 83 9.51 -0.74 4.85
C MET A 83 10.34 -1.76 4.07
N VAL A 84 10.37 -1.63 2.74
CA VAL A 84 11.24 -2.41 1.85
C VAL A 84 11.71 -1.47 0.75
N ASN A 85 13.03 -1.34 0.56
CA ASN A 85 13.61 -0.32 -0.31
C ASN A 85 13.02 1.07 0.01
N ASN A 86 12.70 1.87 -1.00
CA ASN A 86 12.00 3.16 -0.85
C ASN A 86 10.47 2.99 -0.89
N THR A 87 9.93 1.92 -0.30
CA THR A 87 8.49 1.71 -0.20
C THR A 87 8.07 1.48 1.24
N ILE A 88 6.86 1.92 1.60
CA ILE A 88 6.29 1.66 2.92
C ILE A 88 4.80 1.32 2.84
N ASN A 89 4.46 0.16 3.38
CA ASN A 89 3.07 -0.21 3.67
C ASN A 89 2.67 0.33 5.06
N ILE A 90 1.69 1.23 5.11
CA ILE A 90 1.14 1.80 6.34
C ILE A 90 -0.26 1.25 6.69
N ASP A 91 -0.77 0.27 5.93
CA ASP A 91 -2.00 -0.43 6.30
C ASP A 91 -1.70 -1.37 7.47
N THR A 92 -1.81 -0.83 8.67
CA THR A 92 -1.64 -1.58 9.91
C THR A 92 -2.94 -2.19 10.42
N GLY A 93 -3.96 -2.35 9.55
CA GLY A 93 -5.17 -3.09 9.89
C GLY A 93 -6.01 -2.48 11.01
N CYS A 94 -6.16 -1.15 11.03
CA CYS A 94 -6.94 -0.45 12.06
C CYS A 94 -8.36 -1.05 12.23
N VAL A 95 -9.07 -1.31 11.14
CA VAL A 95 -10.42 -1.90 11.20
C VAL A 95 -10.42 -3.35 11.69
N PHE A 96 -9.26 -4.02 11.67
CA PHE A 96 -9.05 -5.39 12.17
C PHE A 96 -8.45 -5.42 13.58
N GLY A 97 -8.59 -4.31 14.32
CA GLY A 97 -8.26 -4.23 15.74
C GLY A 97 -6.79 -4.06 16.09
N ASN A 98 -5.95 -3.63 15.14
CA ASN A 98 -4.55 -3.29 15.41
C ASN A 98 -4.39 -1.76 15.55
N GLU A 99 -3.83 -1.05 14.57
CA GLU A 99 -3.56 0.39 14.69
C GLU A 99 -3.79 1.16 13.38
N LEU A 100 -4.03 2.48 13.48
CA LEU A 100 -4.01 3.41 12.36
C LEU A 100 -2.65 4.10 12.31
N THR A 101 -1.92 3.92 11.21
CA THR A 101 -0.56 4.45 11.04
C THR A 101 -0.52 5.61 10.04
N ALA A 102 0.23 6.65 10.38
CA ALA A 102 0.72 7.67 9.47
C ALA A 102 2.23 7.53 9.27
N PHE A 103 2.72 7.86 8.06
CA PHE A 103 4.14 8.00 7.76
C PHE A 103 4.46 9.46 7.45
N ARG A 104 5.44 10.02 8.17
CA ARG A 104 5.85 11.42 8.04
C ARG A 104 7.09 11.54 7.19
N LEU A 105 7.04 12.41 6.20
CA LEU A 105 8.16 12.84 5.40
C LEU A 105 8.41 14.34 5.65
N PRO A 106 9.68 14.79 5.68
CA PRO A 106 10.90 14.03 5.38
C PRO A 106 11.48 13.23 6.56
N GLU A 107 10.84 13.22 7.73
CA GLU A 107 11.40 12.62 8.95
C GLU A 107 11.54 11.10 8.89
N LYS A 108 10.84 10.45 7.96
CA LYS A 108 10.75 9.00 7.78
C LYS A 108 10.37 8.28 9.07
N LYS A 109 9.41 8.86 9.80
CA LYS A 109 8.90 8.33 11.07
C LYS A 109 7.44 7.92 10.95
N THR A 110 7.11 6.79 11.55
CA THR A 110 5.73 6.34 11.69
C THR A 110 5.16 6.83 13.02
N ILE A 111 3.86 7.16 13.00
CA ILE A 111 3.08 7.43 14.21
C ILE A 111 1.82 6.59 14.09
N SER A 112 1.50 5.86 15.15
CA SER A 112 0.34 4.98 15.19
C SER A 112 -0.56 5.29 16.36
N VAL A 113 -1.86 5.09 16.18
CA VAL A 113 -2.85 5.10 17.27
C VAL A 113 -3.58 3.77 17.32
N PRO A 114 -3.85 3.21 18.52
CA PRO A 114 -4.50 1.92 18.64
C PRO A 114 -5.95 1.98 18.16
N SER A 115 -6.41 0.86 17.60
CA SER A 115 -7.81 0.68 17.22
C SER A 115 -8.68 0.38 18.45
N ALA A 116 -9.97 0.74 18.34
CA ALA A 116 -11.00 0.35 19.28
C ALA A 116 -11.78 -0.91 18.81
N GLN A 117 -11.41 -1.50 17.68
CA GLN A 117 -12.07 -2.69 17.12
C GLN A 117 -11.51 -4.00 17.72
N PRO A 118 -12.27 -5.09 17.72
CA PRO A 118 -11.75 -6.43 18.06
C PRO A 118 -10.62 -6.86 17.11
N PHE A 119 -9.62 -7.54 17.65
CA PHE A 119 -8.49 -8.04 16.86
C PHE A 119 -8.88 -9.25 16.00
N ILE A 120 -8.54 -9.22 14.71
CA ILE A 120 -8.83 -10.30 13.75
C ILE A 120 -7.53 -10.71 13.03
N ASN A 121 -6.87 -11.73 13.56
CA ASN A 121 -5.53 -12.13 13.12
C ASN A 121 -5.46 -12.60 11.66
N GLU A 122 -6.52 -13.24 11.16
CA GLU A 122 -6.56 -13.86 9.82
C GLU A 122 -6.55 -12.83 8.67
N LYS A 123 -6.72 -11.55 9.00
CA LYS A 123 -6.70 -10.45 8.03
C LYS A 123 -5.29 -9.90 7.76
N PHE A 124 -4.32 -10.27 8.57
CA PHE A 124 -2.94 -9.80 8.45
C PHE A 124 -2.12 -10.70 7.54
N GLN A 125 -1.23 -10.07 6.78
CA GLN A 125 -0.23 -10.74 5.97
C GLN A 125 1.12 -10.71 6.68
N TYR A 126 1.77 -11.87 6.68
CA TYR A 126 3.12 -12.06 7.20
C TYR A 126 4.05 -12.25 6.00
N PHE A 127 5.17 -11.55 6.05
CA PHE A 127 6.24 -11.64 5.06
C PHE A 127 7.42 -12.30 5.75
N ASP A 128 8.06 -13.25 5.07
CA ASP A 128 9.34 -13.82 5.48
C ASP A 128 10.49 -12.82 5.30
#